data_AF-A0A387FVV1-F1
#
_entry.id   AF-A0A387FVV1-F1
#
_cell.length_a   1.000
_cell.length_b   1.000
_cell.length_c   1.000
_cell.angle_alpha   90.00
_cell.angle_beta   90.00
_cell.angle_gamma   90.00
#
_symmetry.space_group_name_H-M   'P 1'
#
loop_
_entity.id
_entity.type
_entity.pdbx_description
1 polymer ?
#
loop_
_entity_poly.entity_id
_entity_poly.type
_entity_poly.pdbx_seq_one_letter_code
_entity_poly.pdbx_strand_id
1 'polypeptide(L)'
;MTIFDQVNELSKDLAPVLQRFHLRPSIKLVDGGYHIEFRDRARGLECPIAIELYARRGEPREKAVWDRGYFSTTYIEERKIGHNGWIAYTQCGRYSIQLPDKREDLVKEITEAIEYSGVIPDGTKHPNVTRFDAFANAYPEIEKAVKKLGPVQIKCDRVGGAEIYSFQDPEGHGYSLLFYKDIVSLSVDQQRKVWLNAYEPQEIGKALRAQIRAMSRRQTLGLVRHPQ
;
A
#
# COMPACT_ATOMS: atom_id res chain seq x y z
N MET A 1 -25.97 -11.25 25.07
CA MET A 1 -25.84 -10.78 23.68
C MET A 1 -24.38 -10.91 23.30
N THR A 2 -24.07 -11.59 22.19
CA THR A 2 -22.68 -11.78 21.74
C THR A 2 -22.15 -10.53 21.05
N ILE A 3 -20.83 -10.43 20.85
CA ILE A 3 -20.26 -9.35 20.04
C ILE A 3 -20.77 -9.38 18.60
N PHE A 4 -21.06 -10.58 18.07
CA PHE A 4 -21.61 -10.75 16.73
C PHE A 4 -23.02 -10.15 16.64
N ASP A 5 -23.85 -10.37 17.66
CA ASP A 5 -25.18 -9.76 17.73
C ASP A 5 -25.08 -8.24 17.78
N GLN A 6 -24.18 -7.69 18.59
CA GLN A 6 -23.97 -6.24 18.69
C GLN A 6 -23.48 -5.63 17.38
N VAL A 7 -22.50 -6.25 16.72
CA VAL A 7 -22.00 -5.80 15.41
C VAL A 7 -23.12 -5.90 14.37
N ASN A 8 -23.93 -6.96 14.39
CA ASN A 8 -25.06 -7.11 13.47
C ASN A 8 -26.11 -6.01 13.67
N GLU A 9 -26.42 -5.66 14.92
CA GLU A 9 -27.32 -4.54 15.19
C GLU A 9 -26.72 -3.22 14.73
N LEU A 10 -25.47 -2.94 15.07
CA LEU A 10 -24.77 -1.73 14.63
C LEU A 10 -24.72 -1.64 13.09
N SER A 11 -24.55 -2.78 12.41
CA SER A 11 -24.56 -2.86 10.95
C SER A 11 -25.90 -2.47 10.33
N LYS A 12 -27.01 -2.69 11.04
CA LYS A 12 -28.33 -2.23 10.59
C LYS A 12 -28.42 -0.72 10.64
N ASP A 13 -27.92 -0.12 11.73
CA ASP A 13 -27.92 1.34 11.90
C ASP A 13 -26.95 2.02 10.91
N LEU A 14 -25.79 1.41 10.66
CA LEU A 14 -24.80 1.85 9.68
C LEU A 14 -25.14 1.43 8.23
N ALA A 15 -26.25 0.72 8.00
CA ALA A 15 -26.56 0.17 6.69
C ALA A 15 -26.56 1.23 5.56
N PRO A 16 -27.11 2.45 5.75
CA PRO A 16 -27.10 3.46 4.69
C PRO A 16 -25.69 3.83 4.22
N VAL A 17 -24.76 4.09 5.15
CA VAL A 17 -23.39 4.48 4.80
C VAL A 17 -22.58 3.29 4.27
N LEU A 18 -22.75 2.11 4.86
CA LEU A 18 -22.06 0.90 4.41
C LEU A 18 -22.50 0.48 2.99
N GLN A 19 -23.79 0.56 2.68
CA GLN A 19 -24.30 0.27 1.34
C GLN A 19 -23.79 1.27 0.30
N ARG A 20 -23.74 2.57 0.65
CA ARG A 20 -23.24 3.61 -0.24
C ARG A 20 -21.79 3.39 -0.66
N PHE A 21 -20.95 2.92 0.26
CA PHE A 21 -19.55 2.59 -0.01
C PHE A 21 -19.31 1.11 -0.37
N HIS A 22 -20.37 0.32 -0.48
CA HIS A 22 -20.33 -1.14 -0.72
C HIS A 22 -19.55 -1.95 0.32
N LEU A 23 -19.41 -1.44 1.53
CA LEU A 23 -18.64 -2.05 2.60
C LEU A 23 -19.48 -3.05 3.40
N ARG A 24 -18.78 -4.00 4.03
CA ARG A 24 -19.34 -4.86 5.08
C ARG A 24 -18.38 -4.92 6.26
N PRO A 25 -18.89 -5.00 7.50
CA PRO A 25 -18.04 -5.22 8.65
C PRO A 25 -17.44 -6.62 8.60
N SER A 26 -16.19 -6.71 9.03
CA SER A 26 -15.41 -7.94 9.13
C SER A 26 -14.76 -7.97 10.50
N ILE A 27 -15.22 -8.88 11.34
CA ILE A 27 -14.70 -9.07 12.69
C ILE A 27 -13.50 -10.03 12.63
N LYS A 28 -12.41 -9.64 13.27
CA LYS A 28 -11.23 -10.47 13.52
C LYS A 28 -11.01 -10.59 15.02
N LEU A 29 -10.59 -11.77 15.46
CA LEU A 29 -10.09 -11.97 16.82
C LEU A 29 -8.67 -11.41 16.92
N VAL A 30 -8.42 -10.59 17.93
CA VAL A 30 -7.09 -10.09 18.28
C VAL A 30 -6.79 -10.41 19.74
N ASP A 31 -5.53 -10.27 20.16
CA ASP A 31 -5.19 -10.52 21.55
C ASP A 31 -5.98 -9.58 22.48
N GLY A 32 -6.63 -10.16 23.49
CA GLY A 32 -7.48 -9.42 24.42
C GLY A 32 -8.83 -8.90 23.88
N GLY A 33 -9.24 -9.20 22.64
CA GLY A 33 -10.48 -8.63 22.10
C GLY A 33 -10.83 -8.89 20.64
N TYR A 34 -11.46 -7.89 20.03
CA TYR A 34 -11.99 -7.92 18.66
C TYR A 34 -11.53 -6.69 17.87
N HIS A 35 -11.22 -6.90 16.60
CA HIS A 35 -10.89 -5.86 15.63
C HIS A 35 -11.90 -5.91 14.49
N ILE A 36 -12.61 -4.81 14.28
CA ILE A 36 -13.69 -4.69 13.29
C ILE A 36 -13.22 -3.75 12.20
N GLU A 37 -13.11 -4.26 10.98
CA GLU A 37 -12.76 -3.49 9.79
C GLU A 37 -13.94 -3.45 8.82
N PHE A 38 -14.06 -2.39 8.03
CA PHE A 38 -15.10 -2.26 7.01
C PHE A 38 -14.50 -2.45 5.61
N ARG A 39 -14.90 -3.51 4.92
CA ARG A 39 -14.33 -3.85 3.60
C ARG A 39 -15.33 -4.53 2.67
N ASP A 40 -15.12 -4.36 1.36
CA ASP A 40 -15.69 -5.18 0.31
C ASP A 40 -14.63 -6.16 -0.19
N ARG A 41 -14.71 -7.43 0.27
CA ARG A 41 -13.79 -8.46 -0.22
C ARG A 41 -13.99 -8.78 -1.69
N ALA A 42 -15.18 -8.64 -2.25
CA ALA A 42 -15.44 -8.96 -3.65
C ALA A 42 -14.79 -7.92 -4.57
N ARG A 43 -14.99 -6.64 -4.27
CA ARG A 43 -14.42 -5.52 -5.06
C ARG A 43 -13.00 -5.12 -4.66
N GLY A 44 -12.50 -5.63 -3.53
CA GLY A 44 -11.16 -5.26 -3.04
C GLY A 44 -11.13 -3.80 -2.62
N LEU A 45 -12.09 -3.39 -1.79
CA LEU A 45 -12.17 -2.05 -1.23
C LEU A 45 -12.12 -2.16 0.29
N GLU A 46 -11.50 -1.21 0.96
CA GLU A 46 -11.63 -1.07 2.42
C GLU A 46 -11.76 0.39 2.80
N CYS A 47 -12.43 0.64 3.91
CA CYS A 47 -12.35 1.93 4.57
C CYS A 47 -11.15 1.89 5.54
N PRO A 48 -10.28 2.92 5.56
CA PRO A 48 -9.09 2.96 6.42
C PRO A 48 -9.44 3.27 7.88
N ILE A 49 -10.56 2.72 8.37
CA ILE A 49 -11.05 2.84 9.73
C ILE A 49 -11.21 1.45 10.33
N ALA A 50 -10.96 1.34 11.62
CA ALA A 50 -11.17 0.12 12.37
C ALA A 50 -11.63 0.43 13.79
N ILE A 51 -12.41 -0.49 14.35
CA ILE A 51 -12.86 -0.43 15.74
C ILE A 51 -12.19 -1.56 16.49
N GLU A 52 -11.54 -1.22 17.59
CA GLU A 52 -10.89 -2.16 18.48
C GLU A 52 -11.69 -2.24 19.78
N LEU A 53 -12.12 -3.44 20.16
CA LEU A 53 -12.89 -3.69 21.38
C LEU A 53 -12.07 -4.63 22.26
N TYR A 54 -11.70 -4.19 23.46
CA TYR A 54 -10.89 -4.98 24.38
C TYR A 54 -11.66 -5.31 25.66
N ALA A 55 -11.41 -6.51 26.21
CA ALA A 55 -11.81 -6.84 27.56
C ALA A 55 -10.89 -6.14 28.57
N ARG A 56 -11.31 -6.05 29.84
CA ARG A 56 -10.42 -5.54 30.89
C ARG A 56 -9.24 -6.48 31.08
N ARG A 57 -8.13 -5.93 31.57
CA ARG A 57 -6.96 -6.74 31.94
C ARG A 57 -7.36 -7.84 32.93
N GLY A 58 -7.06 -9.09 32.58
CA GLY A 58 -7.40 -10.27 33.38
C GLY A 58 -8.82 -10.80 33.18
N GLU A 59 -9.62 -10.17 32.33
CA GLU A 59 -10.94 -10.68 31.94
C GLU A 59 -10.89 -11.50 30.65
N PRO A 60 -11.78 -12.49 30.48
CA PRO A 60 -11.95 -13.17 29.21
C PRO A 60 -12.34 -12.17 28.10
N ARG A 61 -11.80 -12.35 26.89
CA ARG A 61 -12.08 -11.51 25.71
C ARG A 61 -13.57 -11.39 25.38
N GLU A 62 -14.37 -12.38 25.76
CA GLU A 62 -15.82 -12.43 25.57
C GLU A 62 -16.54 -11.31 26.36
N LYS A 63 -15.85 -10.66 27.30
CA LYS A 63 -16.30 -9.46 28.02
C LYS A 63 -15.94 -8.13 27.34
N ALA A 64 -15.35 -8.15 26.14
CA ALA A 64 -15.13 -6.91 25.37
C ALA A 64 -16.46 -6.21 25.09
N VAL A 65 -16.47 -4.89 25.26
CA VAL A 65 -17.67 -4.03 25.24
C VAL A 65 -17.40 -2.73 24.49
N TRP A 66 -18.44 -2.13 23.92
CA TRP A 66 -18.37 -0.95 23.06
C TRP A 66 -17.97 0.34 23.79
N ASP A 67 -18.39 0.50 25.05
CA ASP A 67 -18.08 1.66 25.94
C ASP A 67 -16.57 1.84 26.19
N ARG A 68 -15.77 0.82 25.86
CA ARG A 68 -14.31 0.79 26.00
C ARG A 68 -13.61 0.56 24.68
N GLY A 69 -14.38 0.60 23.60
CA GLY A 69 -13.85 0.47 22.28
C GLY A 69 -13.07 1.72 21.88
N TYR A 70 -12.11 1.51 21.00
CA TYR A 70 -11.39 2.58 20.35
C TYR A 70 -11.74 2.56 18.88
N PHE A 71 -12.17 3.71 18.40
CA PHE A 71 -12.16 3.99 16.98
C PHE A 71 -10.74 4.37 16.57
N SER A 72 -10.28 3.83 15.46
CA SER A 72 -9.03 4.26 14.84
C SER A 72 -9.25 4.51 13.37
N THR A 73 -8.66 5.60 12.88
CA THR A 73 -8.67 5.91 11.46
C THR A 73 -7.27 6.28 11.02
N THR A 74 -6.98 5.89 9.79
CA THR A 74 -5.73 6.18 9.13
C THR A 74 -6.02 7.22 8.06
N TYR A 75 -5.32 8.34 8.14
CA TYR A 75 -5.35 9.33 7.07
C TYR A 75 -4.59 8.77 5.87
N ILE A 76 -5.27 8.72 4.73
CA ILE A 76 -4.72 8.23 3.48
C ILE A 76 -4.58 9.37 2.50
N GLU A 77 -3.39 9.53 1.94
CA GLU A 77 -3.14 10.43 0.82
C GLU A 77 -3.09 9.64 -0.48
N GLU A 78 -3.80 10.14 -1.49
CA GLU A 78 -3.73 9.64 -2.86
C GLU A 78 -2.64 10.37 -3.63
N ARG A 79 -1.66 9.64 -4.17
CA ARG A 79 -0.56 10.22 -4.95
C ARG A 79 -0.36 9.48 -6.27
N LYS A 80 -0.36 10.22 -7.38
CA LYS A 80 -0.02 9.66 -8.70
C LYS A 80 1.47 9.29 -8.76
N ILE A 81 1.78 8.11 -9.28
CA ILE A 81 3.15 7.65 -9.52
C ILE A 81 3.52 7.97 -10.96
N GLY A 82 4.34 9.01 -11.16
CA GLY A 82 4.80 9.40 -12.48
C GLY A 82 3.66 9.68 -13.46
N HIS A 83 3.83 9.20 -14.70
CA HIS A 83 2.88 9.39 -15.80
C HIS A 83 2.27 8.08 -16.34
N ASN A 84 2.38 6.97 -15.61
CA ASN A 84 1.98 5.63 -16.06
C ASN A 84 0.59 5.20 -15.57
N GLY A 85 -0.18 6.11 -14.97
CA GLY A 85 -1.54 5.85 -14.49
C GLY A 85 -1.63 5.10 -13.16
N TRP A 86 -0.50 4.84 -12.49
CA TRP A 86 -0.49 4.25 -11.17
C TRP A 86 -0.79 5.26 -10.06
N ILE A 87 -1.48 4.78 -9.03
CA ILE A 87 -1.88 5.57 -7.86
C ILE A 87 -1.39 4.86 -6.59
N ALA A 88 -0.70 5.60 -5.74
CA ALA A 88 -0.33 5.18 -4.40
C ALA A 88 -1.34 5.70 -3.39
N TYR A 89 -1.75 4.84 -2.45
CA TYR A 89 -2.52 5.20 -1.27
C TYR A 89 -1.60 5.06 -0.05
N THR A 90 -1.08 6.18 0.42
CA THR A 90 -0.05 6.25 1.47
C THR A 90 -0.66 6.61 2.81
N GLN A 91 -0.24 5.92 3.86
CA GLN A 91 -0.68 6.22 5.22
C GLN A 91 0.16 7.38 5.79
N CYS A 92 -0.45 8.54 6.03
CA CYS A 92 0.28 9.70 6.54
C CYS A 92 0.10 9.94 8.04
N GLY A 93 -0.83 9.21 8.67
CA GLY A 93 -1.04 9.29 10.11
C GLY A 93 -2.16 8.37 10.58
N ARG A 94 -2.13 8.05 11.87
CA ARG A 94 -3.20 7.31 12.54
C ARG A 94 -3.60 8.11 13.77
N TYR A 95 -4.89 8.27 13.98
CA TYR A 95 -5.41 8.72 15.26
C TYR A 95 -6.43 7.72 15.78
N SER A 96 -6.58 7.71 17.10
CA SER A 96 -7.54 6.88 17.78
C SER A 96 -8.28 7.70 18.81
N ILE A 97 -9.59 7.51 18.86
CA ILE A 97 -10.49 8.14 19.83
C ILE A 97 -11.26 7.04 20.54
N GLN A 98 -11.56 7.26 21.82
CA GLN A 98 -12.44 6.36 22.55
C GLN A 98 -13.86 6.51 21.99
N LEU A 99 -14.56 5.39 21.86
CA LEU A 99 -15.94 5.39 21.38
C LEU A 99 -16.90 6.01 22.40
N PRO A 100 -17.94 6.72 21.94
CA PRO A 100 -18.99 7.23 22.82
C PRO A 100 -19.77 6.10 23.48
N ASP A 101 -20.19 6.33 24.73
CA ASP A 101 -21.03 5.40 25.49
C ASP A 101 -22.47 5.31 24.94
N LYS A 102 -22.93 6.36 24.24
CA LYS A 102 -24.27 6.43 23.67
C LYS A 102 -24.29 5.87 22.25
N ARG A 103 -25.23 4.96 21.99
CA ARG A 103 -25.38 4.30 20.69
C ARG A 103 -25.57 5.27 19.52
N GLU A 104 -26.38 6.32 19.71
CA GLU A 104 -26.64 7.32 18.66
C GLU A 104 -25.37 8.09 18.29
N ASP A 105 -24.58 8.51 19.29
CA ASP A 105 -23.31 9.19 19.09
C ASP A 105 -22.28 8.26 18.44
N LEU A 106 -22.22 7.00 18.86
CA LEU A 106 -21.39 5.95 18.26
C LEU A 106 -21.70 5.76 16.76
N VAL A 107 -22.98 5.61 16.41
CA VAL A 107 -23.42 5.44 15.01
C VAL A 107 -23.06 6.66 14.18
N LYS A 108 -23.27 7.86 14.74
CA LYS A 108 -22.93 9.13 14.08
C LYS A 108 -21.43 9.24 13.83
N GLU A 109 -20.59 9.01 14.83
CA GLU A 109 -19.14 9.13 14.69
C GLU A 109 -18.57 8.12 13.68
N ILE A 110 -19.01 6.86 13.72
CA ILE A 110 -18.58 5.86 12.74
C ILE A 110 -19.04 6.27 11.34
N THR A 111 -20.26 6.77 11.20
CA THR A 111 -20.78 7.24 9.91
C THR A 111 -19.90 8.36 9.38
N GLU A 112 -19.75 9.46 10.12
CA GLU A 112 -18.94 10.62 9.74
C GLU A 112 -17.50 10.21 9.38
N ALA A 113 -16.92 9.27 10.12
CA ALA A 113 -15.59 8.79 9.83
C ALA A 113 -15.51 7.93 8.55
N ILE A 114 -16.50 7.07 8.27
CA ILE A 114 -16.59 6.36 6.97
C ILE A 114 -16.71 7.37 5.84
N GLU A 115 -17.57 8.39 5.99
CA GLU A 115 -17.80 9.40 4.96
C GLU A 115 -16.55 10.23 4.68
N TYR A 116 -15.84 10.64 5.73
CA TYR A 116 -14.62 11.43 5.63
C TYR A 116 -13.45 10.61 5.06
N SER A 117 -13.25 9.39 5.55
CA SER A 117 -12.14 8.54 5.13
C SER A 117 -12.35 7.90 3.75
N GLY A 118 -13.61 7.72 3.34
CA GLY A 118 -13.95 7.08 2.06
C GLY A 118 -13.50 5.62 1.98
N VAL A 119 -13.15 5.18 0.77
CA VAL A 119 -12.66 3.82 0.51
C VAL A 119 -11.38 3.85 -0.29
N ILE A 120 -10.50 2.90 0.01
CA ILE A 120 -9.23 2.72 -0.67
C ILE A 120 -9.20 1.34 -1.36
N PRO A 121 -8.76 1.28 -2.62
CA PRO A 121 -8.64 0.02 -3.35
C PRO A 121 -7.49 -0.85 -2.83
N ASP A 122 -7.67 -2.16 -2.91
CA ASP A 122 -6.66 -3.19 -2.69
C ASP A 122 -5.91 -3.45 -4.01
N GLY A 123 -4.59 -3.29 -4.00
CA GLY A 123 -3.75 -3.52 -5.18
C GLY A 123 -3.89 -4.93 -5.77
N THR A 124 -4.26 -5.95 -4.98
CA THR A 124 -4.46 -7.30 -5.52
C THR A 124 -5.64 -7.40 -6.48
N LYS A 125 -6.62 -6.48 -6.40
CA LYS A 125 -7.79 -6.43 -7.27
C LYS A 125 -7.83 -5.22 -8.20
N HIS A 126 -7.00 -4.21 -7.92
CA HIS A 126 -6.89 -2.99 -8.71
C HIS A 126 -5.48 -2.87 -9.28
N PRO A 127 -5.29 -3.16 -10.59
CA PRO A 127 -3.96 -3.42 -11.17
C PRO A 127 -3.00 -2.22 -11.11
N ASN A 128 -3.52 -0.99 -11.14
CA ASN A 128 -2.70 0.24 -11.14
C ASN A 128 -2.72 0.97 -9.79
N VAL A 129 -2.99 0.25 -8.71
CA VAL A 129 -3.05 0.78 -7.35
C VAL A 129 -1.97 0.13 -6.52
N THR A 130 -1.22 0.89 -5.73
CA THR A 130 -0.30 0.37 -4.71
C THR A 130 -0.60 0.97 -3.35
N ARG A 131 -0.30 0.20 -2.30
CA ARG A 131 -0.22 0.68 -0.91
C ARG A 131 1.19 0.54 -0.35
N PHE A 132 2.15 0.22 -1.21
CA PHE A 132 3.51 0.01 -0.82
C PHE A 132 4.31 1.30 -0.98
N ASP A 133 4.41 2.04 0.11
CA ASP A 133 5.02 3.38 0.11
C ASP A 133 6.45 3.40 -0.42
N ALA A 134 7.23 2.36 -0.15
CA ALA A 134 8.59 2.23 -0.65
C ALA A 134 8.66 2.14 -2.19
N PHE A 135 7.72 1.42 -2.83
CA PHE A 135 7.61 1.40 -4.29
C PHE A 135 7.32 2.82 -4.79
N ALA A 136 6.27 3.46 -4.29
CA ALA A 136 5.89 4.80 -4.72
C ALA A 136 6.98 5.87 -4.46
N ASN A 137 7.72 5.76 -3.35
CA ASN A 137 8.81 6.67 -2.99
C ASN A 137 10.09 6.44 -3.79
N ALA A 138 10.27 5.26 -4.40
CA ALA A 138 11.42 4.98 -5.25
C ALA A 138 11.30 5.62 -6.64
N TYR A 139 10.07 5.83 -7.15
CA TYR A 139 9.85 6.36 -8.50
C TYR A 139 10.63 7.67 -8.79
N PRO A 140 10.60 8.71 -7.95
CA PRO A 140 11.36 9.95 -8.21
C PRO A 140 12.88 9.72 -8.30
N GLU A 141 13.43 8.78 -7.54
CA GLU A 141 14.86 8.45 -7.57
C GLU A 141 15.24 7.62 -8.81
N ILE A 142 14.34 6.74 -9.25
CA ILE A 142 14.47 6.00 -10.51
C ILE A 142 14.42 6.97 -11.70
N GLU A 143 13.44 7.87 -11.72
CA GLU A 143 13.29 8.90 -12.76
C GLU A 143 14.54 9.79 -12.86
N LYS A 144 15.06 10.28 -11.72
CA LYS A 144 16.33 11.01 -11.67
C LYS A 144 17.51 10.20 -12.21
N ALA A 145 17.55 8.90 -11.94
CA ALA A 145 18.63 8.02 -12.40
C ALA A 145 18.61 7.83 -13.92
N VAL A 146 17.42 7.67 -14.52
CA VAL A 146 17.27 7.43 -15.96
C VAL A 146 17.22 8.69 -16.80
N LYS A 147 16.97 9.86 -16.20
CA LYS A 147 16.87 11.16 -16.91
C LYS A 147 18.02 11.44 -17.87
N LYS A 148 19.24 10.97 -17.56
CA LYS A 148 20.44 11.17 -18.40
C LYS A 148 20.48 10.29 -19.66
N LEU A 149 19.63 9.27 -19.74
CA LEU A 149 19.50 8.39 -20.90
C LEU A 149 18.65 9.00 -22.03
N GLY A 150 18.03 10.16 -21.79
CA GLY A 150 17.07 10.75 -22.71
C GLY A 150 15.63 10.29 -22.42
N PRO A 151 14.71 10.35 -23.39
CA PRO A 151 13.32 9.98 -23.20
C PRO A 151 13.18 8.47 -23.02
N VAL A 152 13.04 8.02 -21.77
CA VAL A 152 12.83 6.62 -21.40
C VAL A 152 11.48 6.49 -20.72
N GLN A 153 10.66 5.55 -21.18
CA GLN A 153 9.37 5.25 -20.56
C GLN A 153 9.56 4.24 -19.43
N ILE A 154 9.27 4.66 -18.19
CA ILE A 154 9.21 3.77 -17.04
C ILE A 154 7.81 3.16 -16.96
N LYS A 155 7.73 1.85 -17.11
CA LYS A 155 6.50 1.06 -16.93
C LYS A 155 6.41 0.55 -15.51
N CYS A 156 5.17 0.40 -15.04
CA CYS A 156 4.83 -0.18 -13.75
C CYS A 156 3.94 -1.39 -13.97
N ASP A 157 4.30 -2.50 -13.33
CA ASP A 157 3.57 -3.76 -13.45
C ASP A 157 3.48 -4.45 -12.09
N ARG A 158 2.52 -5.38 -11.96
CA ARG A 158 2.41 -6.30 -10.81
C ARG A 158 2.54 -7.74 -11.27
N VAL A 159 3.50 -8.48 -10.70
CA VAL A 159 3.75 -9.88 -11.04
C VAL A 159 3.98 -10.68 -9.77
N GLY A 160 3.19 -11.74 -9.55
CA GLY A 160 3.38 -12.64 -8.41
C GLY A 160 3.28 -11.96 -7.04
N GLY A 161 2.49 -10.88 -6.94
CA GLY A 161 2.37 -10.07 -5.72
C GLY A 161 3.52 -9.10 -5.48
N ALA A 162 4.51 -9.04 -6.38
CA ALA A 162 5.55 -8.02 -6.40
C ALA A 162 5.19 -6.88 -7.35
N GLU A 163 5.68 -5.69 -7.06
CA GLU A 163 5.51 -4.48 -7.89
C GLU A 163 6.83 -4.23 -8.63
N ILE A 164 6.76 -3.86 -9.90
CA ILE A 164 7.93 -3.81 -10.77
C ILE A 164 7.97 -2.49 -11.51
N TYR A 165 9.11 -1.81 -11.46
CA TYR A 165 9.47 -0.80 -12.45
C TYR A 165 10.30 -1.44 -13.56
N SER A 166 9.93 -1.24 -14.81
CA SER A 166 10.68 -1.72 -15.96
C SER A 166 10.89 -0.62 -17.00
N PHE A 167 12.06 -0.61 -17.64
CA PHE A 167 12.36 0.29 -18.75
C PHE A 167 13.50 -0.26 -19.61
N GLN A 168 13.67 0.30 -20.79
CA GLN A 168 14.76 -0.02 -21.70
C GLN A 168 15.56 1.24 -21.99
N ASP A 169 16.89 1.15 -21.97
CA ASP A 169 17.74 2.27 -22.39
C ASP A 169 17.82 2.36 -23.94
N PRO A 170 18.34 3.46 -24.50
CA PRO A 170 18.47 3.62 -25.96
C PRO A 170 19.36 2.57 -26.63
N GLU A 171 20.23 1.91 -25.86
CA GLU A 171 21.14 0.86 -26.33
C GLU A 171 20.46 -0.52 -26.34
N GLY A 172 19.22 -0.61 -25.84
CA GLY A 172 18.41 -1.82 -25.83
C GLY A 172 18.53 -2.66 -24.56
N HIS A 173 19.27 -2.22 -23.55
CA HIS A 173 19.39 -2.95 -22.28
C HIS A 173 18.11 -2.79 -21.45
N GLY A 174 17.57 -3.93 -20.99
CA GLY A 174 16.37 -3.98 -20.18
C GLY A 174 16.69 -3.91 -18.69
N TYR A 175 16.09 -2.94 -17.99
CA TYR A 175 16.22 -2.78 -16.55
C TYR A 175 14.90 -3.15 -15.87
N SER A 176 15.00 -3.85 -14.74
CA SER A 176 13.85 -4.14 -13.89
C SER A 176 14.21 -3.97 -12.41
N LEU A 177 13.33 -3.31 -11.68
CA LEU A 177 13.38 -3.17 -10.22
C LEU A 177 12.14 -3.83 -9.64
N LEU A 178 12.32 -5.00 -9.03
CA LEU A 178 11.25 -5.78 -8.43
C LEU A 178 11.19 -5.52 -6.93
N PHE A 179 10.06 -5.01 -6.47
CA PHE A 179 9.74 -4.66 -5.10
C PHE A 179 8.88 -5.76 -4.48
N TYR A 180 9.41 -6.40 -3.43
CA TYR A 180 8.70 -7.42 -2.69
C TYR A 180 9.04 -7.33 -1.21
N LYS A 181 8.05 -7.01 -0.38
CA LYS A 181 8.25 -6.72 1.05
C LYS A 181 9.33 -5.63 1.21
N ASP A 182 10.27 -5.80 2.11
CA ASP A 182 11.35 -4.89 2.44
C ASP A 182 12.53 -4.88 1.44
N ILE A 183 12.43 -5.63 0.34
CA ILE A 183 13.54 -5.86 -0.58
C ILE A 183 13.24 -5.37 -2.00
N VAL A 184 14.27 -4.81 -2.64
CA VAL A 184 14.29 -4.48 -4.07
C VAL A 184 15.39 -5.26 -4.78
N SER A 185 15.01 -6.00 -5.83
CA SER A 185 15.94 -6.67 -6.74
C SER A 185 16.13 -5.81 -7.99
N LEU A 186 17.36 -5.39 -8.26
CA LEU A 186 17.73 -4.75 -9.53
C LEU A 186 18.31 -5.80 -10.49
N SER A 187 17.71 -5.92 -11.68
CA SER A 187 18.18 -6.80 -12.75
C SER A 187 18.41 -6.03 -14.05
N VAL A 188 19.44 -6.44 -14.79
CA VAL A 188 19.77 -5.92 -16.13
C VAL A 188 19.80 -7.11 -17.08
N ASP A 189 19.06 -7.03 -18.19
CA ASP A 189 18.91 -8.09 -19.19
C ASP A 189 18.56 -9.45 -18.53
N GLN A 190 17.58 -9.41 -17.62
CA GLN A 190 17.09 -10.54 -16.81
C GLN A 190 18.12 -11.16 -15.85
N GLN A 191 19.35 -10.66 -15.83
CA GLN A 191 20.35 -11.07 -14.87
C GLN A 191 20.28 -10.18 -13.64
N ARG A 192 19.87 -10.76 -12.51
CA ARG A 192 19.90 -10.08 -11.21
C ARG A 192 21.32 -9.59 -10.90
N LYS A 193 21.42 -8.33 -10.48
CA LYS A 193 22.71 -7.69 -10.17
C LYS A 193 22.87 -7.38 -8.69
N VAL A 194 21.83 -6.85 -8.04
CA VAL A 194 21.93 -6.33 -6.67
C VAL A 194 20.61 -6.49 -5.92
N TRP A 195 20.70 -6.66 -4.60
CA TRP A 195 19.59 -6.58 -3.64
C TRP A 195 19.76 -5.35 -2.77
N LEU A 196 18.67 -4.61 -2.56
CA LEU A 196 18.65 -3.35 -1.83
C LEU A 196 17.49 -3.33 -0.85
N ASN A 197 17.58 -2.48 0.18
CA ASN A 197 16.47 -2.16 1.06
C ASN A 197 15.44 -1.31 0.29
N ALA A 198 14.17 -1.74 0.27
CA ALA A 198 13.10 -1.02 -0.42
C ALA A 198 12.86 0.38 0.14
N TYR A 199 13.11 0.56 1.44
CA TYR A 199 12.85 1.81 2.16
C TYR A 199 13.99 2.83 2.03
N GLU A 200 15.03 2.55 1.24
CA GLU A 200 16.16 3.45 0.97
C GLU A 200 16.15 3.90 -0.50
N PRO A 201 15.20 4.75 -0.92
CA PRO A 201 15.01 5.10 -2.33
C PRO A 201 16.25 5.78 -2.95
N GLN A 202 17.04 6.50 -2.16
CA GLN A 202 18.28 7.13 -2.62
C GLN A 202 19.34 6.08 -2.99
N GLU A 203 19.44 4.98 -2.24
CA GLU A 203 20.36 3.88 -2.52
C GLU A 203 19.93 3.11 -3.76
N ILE A 204 18.61 2.93 -3.97
CA ILE A 204 18.04 2.41 -5.22
C ILE A 204 18.49 3.27 -6.41
N GLY A 205 18.30 4.59 -6.33
CA GLY A 205 18.72 5.51 -7.38
C GLY A 205 20.24 5.49 -7.64
N LYS A 206 21.06 5.38 -6.59
CA LYS A 206 22.54 5.28 -6.71
C LYS A 206 22.95 3.98 -7.40
N ALA A 207 22.41 2.84 -6.95
CA ALA A 207 22.70 1.53 -7.52
C ALA A 207 22.29 1.47 -9.01
N LEU A 208 21.12 2.01 -9.35
CA LEU A 208 20.66 2.07 -10.74
C LEU A 208 21.59 2.90 -11.62
N ARG A 209 22.00 4.11 -11.16
CA ARG A 209 22.99 4.94 -11.88
C ARG A 209 24.32 4.23 -12.07
N ALA A 210 24.76 3.44 -11.09
CA ALA A 210 26.00 2.68 -11.18
C ALA A 210 25.90 1.58 -12.26
N GLN A 211 24.78 0.85 -12.32
CA GLN A 211 24.55 -0.17 -13.35
C GLN A 211 24.49 0.44 -14.75
N ILE A 212 23.73 1.53 -14.94
CA ILE A 212 23.67 2.25 -16.22
C ILE A 212 25.06 2.64 -16.71
N ARG A 213 25.88 3.26 -15.84
CA ARG A 213 27.26 3.66 -16.20
C ARG A 213 28.16 2.46 -16.54
N ALA A 214 27.99 1.35 -15.85
CA ALA A 214 28.78 0.14 -16.10
C ALA A 214 28.48 -0.45 -17.48
N MET A 215 27.22 -0.43 -17.91
CA MET A 215 26.81 -0.91 -19.23
C MET A 215 27.33 -0.02 -20.35
N SER A 216 27.15 1.30 -20.25
CA SER A 216 27.68 2.23 -21.26
C SER A 216 29.22 2.13 -21.41
N ARG A 217 29.95 1.93 -20.30
CA ARG A 217 31.43 1.74 -20.35
C ARG A 217 31.85 0.43 -21.03
N ARG A 218 31.12 -0.67 -20.81
CA ARG A 218 31.43 -1.96 -21.45
C ARG A 218 31.30 -1.87 -22.96
N GLN A 219 30.35 -1.08 -23.46
CA GLN A 219 30.24 -0.82 -24.89
C GLN A 219 31.40 0.02 -25.43
N THR A 220 31.78 1.10 -24.72
CA THR A 220 32.92 1.93 -25.13
C THR A 220 34.23 1.12 -25.22
N LEU A 221 34.43 0.16 -24.31
CA LEU A 221 35.62 -0.70 -24.30
C LEU A 221 35.51 -1.92 -25.24
N GLY A 222 34.30 -2.42 -25.50
CA GLY A 222 34.03 -3.50 -26.46
C GLY A 222 34.20 -3.07 -27.92
N LEU A 223 33.98 -1.79 -28.22
CA LEU A 223 34.25 -1.18 -29.53
C LEU A 223 35.76 -0.99 -29.83
N VAL A 224 36.66 -1.27 -28.88
CA VAL A 224 38.12 -1.18 -29.08
C VAL A 224 38.74 -2.52 -29.52
N ARG A 225 37.96 -3.59 -29.67
CA ARG A 225 38.44 -4.86 -30.24
C ARG A 225 38.00 -5.05 -31.69
N HIS A 226 38.53 -4.21 -32.57
CA HIS A 226 38.96 -4.66 -33.89
C HIS A 226 40.21 -3.89 -34.31
N PRO A 227 41.37 -4.55 -34.24
CA PRO A 227 42.31 -4.47 -35.33
C PRO A 227 42.56 -5.87 -35.91
N GLN A 228 42.26 -5.93 -37.21
CA GLN A 228 42.73 -6.88 -38.23
C GLN A 228 42.13 -8.30 -38.22
#